data_AF-A0A2G9UZJ4-F1
#
_entry.id   AF-A0A2G9UZJ4-F1
#
_cell.length_a   1.000
_cell.length_b   1.000
_cell.length_c   1.000
_cell.angle_alpha   90.00
_cell.angle_beta   90.00
_cell.angle_gamma   90.00
#
_symmetry.space_group_name_H-M   'P 1'
#
loop_
_entity.id
_entity.type
_entity.pdbx_description
1 polymer ?
#
loop_
_entity_poly.entity_id
_entity_poly.type
_entity_poly.pdbx_seq_one_letter_code
_entity_poly.pdbx_strand_id
1 'polypeptide(L)'
;MKGMTPDSSGTVSLCSSCWMWRRLPDNYAPQYINELVCDTTDSSCLSGYATCGVGHRAVEVVRNDSGVVTTVALSAGSYCECRAAYSSKMTGQQRTTGQESNGL
;
A
#
# COMPACT_ATOMS: atom_id res chain seq x y z
N MET A 1 -10.57 -9.01 -2.71
CA MET A 1 -11.41 -8.76 -3.90
C MET A 1 -10.70 -7.80 -4.83
N LYS A 2 -10.65 -8.10 -6.13
CA LYS A 2 -10.32 -7.09 -7.13
C LYS A 2 -11.57 -6.28 -7.41
N GLY A 3 -11.53 -4.96 -7.24
CA GLY A 3 -12.61 -4.10 -7.72
C GLY A 3 -12.60 -4.15 -9.25
N MET A 4 -13.37 -5.06 -9.84
CA MET A 4 -13.59 -5.11 -11.29
C MET A 4 -14.65 -4.11 -11.74
N THR A 5 -15.39 -3.53 -10.80
CA THR A 5 -16.27 -2.39 -11.04
C THR A 5 -15.45 -1.12 -11.12
N PRO A 6 -15.51 -0.36 -12.23
CA PRO A 6 -14.91 0.95 -12.32
C PRO A 6 -15.44 1.85 -11.20
N ASP A 7 -14.57 2.69 -10.64
CA ASP A 7 -14.99 3.75 -9.74
C ASP A 7 -15.72 4.88 -10.50
N SER A 8 -16.10 5.94 -9.79
CA SER A 8 -16.78 7.10 -10.40
C SER A 8 -15.95 7.82 -11.45
N SER A 9 -14.64 7.57 -11.52
CA SER A 9 -13.73 8.09 -12.54
C SER A 9 -13.50 7.12 -13.70
N GLY A 10 -14.16 5.96 -13.70
CA GLY A 10 -14.00 4.94 -14.73
C GLY A 10 -12.71 4.12 -14.61
N THR A 11 -12.01 4.19 -13.47
CA THR A 11 -10.76 3.46 -13.25
C THR A 11 -10.97 2.20 -12.40
N VAL A 12 -10.09 1.22 -12.55
CA VAL A 12 -10.12 -0.04 -11.79
C VAL A 12 -8.82 -0.25 -11.02
N SER A 13 -8.91 -0.93 -9.89
CA SER A 13 -7.73 -1.30 -9.10
C SER A 13 -6.91 -2.38 -9.80
N LEU A 14 -5.63 -2.13 -10.01
CA LEU A 14 -4.71 -3.11 -10.64
C LEU A 14 -4.36 -4.28 -9.71
N CYS A 15 -4.47 -4.07 -8.39
CA CYS A 15 -4.19 -5.08 -7.38
C CYS A 15 -5.45 -5.45 -6.60
N SER A 16 -5.61 -6.75 -6.37
CA SER A 16 -6.63 -7.27 -5.46
C SER A 16 -6.24 -6.98 -4.01
N SER A 17 -7.22 -6.56 -3.19
CA SER A 17 -7.00 -6.23 -1.79
C SER A 17 -8.18 -6.62 -0.90
N CYS A 18 -7.96 -6.63 0.40
CA CYS A 18 -9.00 -6.89 1.39
C CYS A 18 -8.80 -5.97 2.60
N TRP A 19 -9.89 -5.40 3.10
CA TRP A 19 -9.90 -4.77 4.41
C TRP A 19 -10.02 -5.82 5.49
N MET A 20 -9.14 -5.76 6.48
CA MET A 20 -9.22 -6.60 7.67
C MET A 20 -9.08 -5.79 8.94
N TRP A 21 -9.67 -6.31 10.00
CA TRP A 21 -9.46 -5.80 11.35
C TRP A 21 -8.36 -6.62 12.04
N ARG A 22 -7.26 -5.96 12.38
CA ARG A 22 -6.22 -6.54 13.22
C ARG A 22 -6.53 -6.25 14.68
N ARG A 23 -6.74 -7.32 15.46
CA ARG A 23 -6.89 -7.22 16.92
C ARG A 23 -5.50 -7.08 17.56
N LEU A 24 -5.31 -5.98 18.28
CA LEU A 24 -4.16 -5.73 19.12
C LEU A 24 -4.35 -6.40 20.50
N PRO A 25 -3.26 -6.61 21.26
CA PRO A 25 -3.36 -7.08 22.64
C PRO A 25 -4.25 -6.18 23.51
N ASP A 26 -4.78 -6.71 24.61
CA ASP A 26 -5.79 -6.03 25.44
C ASP A 26 -5.30 -4.73 26.10
N ASN A 27 -3.98 -4.50 26.14
CA ASN A 27 -3.39 -3.26 26.67
C ASN A 27 -3.31 -2.11 25.65
N TYR A 28 -3.97 -2.22 24.49
CA TYR A 28 -3.97 -1.19 23.45
C TYR A 28 -5.34 -0.53 23.23
N ALA A 29 -5.33 0.75 22.85
CA ALA A 29 -6.51 1.50 22.46
C ALA A 29 -6.25 2.34 21.17
N PRO A 30 -7.09 2.23 20.12
CA PRO A 30 -8.17 1.25 19.98
C PRO A 30 -7.61 -0.18 19.85
N GLN A 31 -8.38 -1.17 20.31
CA GLN A 31 -7.95 -2.57 20.23
C GLN A 31 -7.98 -3.13 18.81
N TYR A 32 -8.85 -2.61 17.95
CA TYR A 32 -8.96 -3.05 16.56
C TYR A 32 -8.52 -1.92 15.65
N ILE A 33 -7.59 -2.23 14.73
CA ILE A 33 -7.18 -1.31 13.68
C ILE A 33 -7.58 -1.85 12.32
N ASN A 34 -7.98 -0.96 11.43
CA ASN A 34 -8.32 -1.31 10.06
C ASN A 34 -7.05 -1.31 9.22
N GLU A 35 -6.72 -2.43 8.60
CA GLU A 35 -5.58 -2.54 7.70
C GLU A 35 -5.98 -3.19 6.37
N LEU A 36 -5.32 -2.73 5.32
CA LEU A 36 -5.47 -3.27 3.98
C LEU A 36 -4.41 -4.35 3.74
N VAL A 37 -4.85 -5.55 3.35
CA VAL A 37 -3.98 -6.63 2.92
C VAL A 37 -4.10 -6.80 1.41
N CYS A 38 -2.95 -6.87 0.74
CA CYS A 38 -2.86 -7.07 -0.70
C CYS A 38 -2.75 -8.55 -1.02
N ASP A 39 -3.41 -8.97 -2.09
CA ASP A 39 -3.15 -10.26 -2.69
C ASP A 39 -1.83 -10.19 -3.47
N THR A 40 -0.76 -10.67 -2.87
CA THR A 40 0.57 -10.70 -3.50
C THR A 40 0.69 -11.80 -4.56
N THR A 41 -0.31 -12.66 -4.69
CA THR A 41 -0.40 -13.67 -5.75
C THR A 41 -1.13 -13.15 -7.00
N ASP A 42 -1.72 -11.95 -6.93
CA ASP A 42 -2.27 -11.26 -8.10
C ASP A 42 -1.14 -10.82 -9.04
N SER A 43 -0.84 -11.68 -10.01
CA SER A 43 0.14 -11.43 -11.08
C SER A 43 -0.49 -10.81 -12.32
N SER A 44 -1.74 -10.33 -12.26
CA SER A 44 -2.41 -9.73 -13.43
C SER A 44 -2.18 -8.22 -13.55
N CYS A 45 -1.55 -7.62 -12.55
CA CYS A 45 -1.28 -6.19 -12.53
C CYS A 45 -0.29 -5.81 -13.65
N LEU A 46 -0.61 -4.74 -14.39
CA LEU A 46 0.07 -4.35 -15.64
C LEU A 46 0.30 -5.55 -16.60
N SER A 47 -0.73 -6.38 -16.81
CA SER A 47 -0.66 -7.54 -17.71
C SER A 47 0.44 -8.55 -17.36
N GLY A 48 0.86 -8.58 -16.08
CA GLY A 48 1.89 -9.49 -15.57
C GLY A 48 3.32 -8.98 -15.67
N TYR A 49 3.53 -7.72 -16.07
CA TYR A 49 4.86 -7.10 -16.04
C TYR A 49 5.26 -6.56 -14.66
N ALA A 50 4.36 -6.61 -13.68
CA ALA A 50 4.54 -6.06 -12.36
C ALA A 50 3.90 -6.96 -11.29
N THR A 51 4.20 -6.65 -10.02
CA THR A 51 3.73 -7.41 -8.86
C THR A 51 3.00 -6.52 -7.87
N CYS A 52 1.96 -7.04 -7.24
CA CYS A 52 1.23 -6.33 -6.20
C CYS A 52 1.97 -6.40 -4.86
N GLY A 53 2.17 -5.24 -4.23
CA GLY A 53 2.77 -5.11 -2.91
C GLY A 53 1.96 -4.19 -2.01
N VAL A 54 2.10 -4.37 -0.70
CA VAL A 54 1.45 -3.53 0.31
C VAL A 54 2.30 -2.30 0.64
N GLY A 55 1.66 -1.13 0.64
CA GLY A 55 2.17 0.09 1.23
C GLY A 55 1.73 0.21 2.69
N HIS A 56 2.67 0.50 3.58
CA HIS A 56 2.42 0.63 5.00
C HIS A 56 2.41 2.10 5.44
N ARG A 57 1.59 2.42 6.45
CA ARG A 57 1.64 3.69 7.17
C ARG A 57 1.82 3.45 8.67
N ALA A 58 2.34 4.45 9.35
CA ALA A 58 2.30 4.50 10.81
C ALA A 58 0.87 4.84 11.27
N VAL A 59 0.35 4.04 12.20
CA VAL A 59 -0.90 4.29 12.91
C VAL A 59 -0.56 4.45 14.39
N GLU A 60 -0.92 5.60 14.94
CA GLU A 60 -0.72 5.87 16.36
C GLU A 60 -1.83 5.19 17.18
N VAL A 61 -1.40 4.45 18.19
CA VAL A 61 -2.28 3.80 19.16
C VAL A 61 -1.74 4.05 20.56
N VAL A 62 -2.62 4.01 21.54
CA VAL A 62 -2.23 4.10 22.94
C VAL A 62 -1.95 2.70 23.47
N ARG A 63 -0.87 2.54 24.22
CA ARG A 63 -0.52 1.31 24.96
C ARG A 63 -0.45 1.63 26.45
N ASN A 64 -1.05 0.80 27.29
CA ASN A 64 -1.00 0.93 28.74
C ASN A 64 -0.26 -0.27 29.35
N ASP A 65 1.01 -0.06 29.70
CA ASP A 65 1.83 -1.09 30.34
C ASP A 65 1.80 -0.90 31.86
N SER A 66 0.97 -1.66 32.56
CA SER A 66 0.86 -1.66 34.03
C SER A 66 0.63 -0.27 34.65
N GLY A 67 -0.16 0.58 33.99
CA GLY A 67 -0.46 1.95 34.42
C GLY A 67 0.36 3.04 33.72
N VAL A 68 1.37 2.67 32.95
CA VAL A 68 2.16 3.61 32.14
C VAL A 68 1.55 3.71 30.74
N VAL A 69 0.91 4.85 30.47
CA VAL A 69 0.27 5.13 29.18
C VAL A 69 1.27 5.76 28.22
N THR A 70 1.44 5.16 27.05
CA THR A 70 2.33 5.65 25.99
C THR A 70 1.63 5.63 24.63
N THR A 71 1.96 6.58 23.77
CA THR A 71 1.55 6.54 22.36
C THR A 71 2.63 5.82 21.56
N VAL A 72 2.24 4.82 20.77
CA VAL A 72 3.15 4.03 19.95
C VAL A 72 2.67 4.01 18.49
N ALA A 73 3.61 4.11 17.56
CA ALA A 73 3.33 3.98 16.14
C ALA A 73 3.43 2.51 15.70
N LEU A 74 2.36 1.96 15.15
CA LEU A 74 2.32 0.63 14.55
C LEU A 74 2.32 0.75 13.02
N SER A 75 3.05 -0.12 12.34
CA SER A 75 2.94 -0.26 10.88
C SER A 75 1.65 -1.00 10.53
N ALA A 76 0.84 -0.44 9.63
CA ALA A 76 -0.40 -1.04 9.14
C ALA A 76 -0.52 -0.88 7.62
N GLY A 77 -0.98 -1.94 6.94
CA GLY A 77 -1.24 -1.90 5.51
C GLY A 77 -2.30 -0.87 5.16
N SER A 78 -2.06 -0.04 4.14
CA SER A 78 -2.87 1.14 3.85
C SER A 78 -3.32 1.24 2.40
N TYR A 79 -2.53 0.71 1.48
CA TYR A 79 -2.84 0.66 0.06
C TYR A 79 -2.08 -0.48 -0.61
N CYS A 80 -2.55 -0.90 -1.79
CA CYS A 80 -1.88 -1.89 -2.63
C CYS A 80 -1.35 -1.20 -3.88
N GLU A 81 -0.11 -1.49 -4.22
CA GLU A 81 0.59 -0.87 -5.34
C GLU A 81 1.08 -1.94 -6.32
N CYS A 82 0.87 -1.70 -7.60
CA CYS A 82 1.42 -2.53 -8.67
C CYS A 82 2.81 -2.00 -9.04
N ARG A 83 3.85 -2.76 -8.69
CA ARG A 83 5.26 -2.35 -8.85
C ARG A 83 5.95 -3.18 -9.92
N ALA A 84 6.47 -2.50 -10.94
CA ALA A 84 7.34 -3.12 -11.94
C ALA A 84 8.78 -3.19 -11.40
N ALA A 85 9.52 -4.25 -11.76
CA ALA A 85 10.93 -4.34 -11.41
C ALA A 85 11.72 -3.21 -12.10
N TYR A 86 12.67 -2.61 -11.41
CA TYR A 86 13.49 -1.52 -11.98
C TYR A 86 14.25 -1.94 -13.25
N SER A 87 14.57 -3.23 -13.40
CA SER A 87 15.21 -3.83 -14.58
C SER A 87 14.23 -4.35 -15.64
N SER A 88 12.92 -4.23 -15.41
CA SER A 88 11.92 -4.62 -16.40
C SER A 88 12.00 -3.71 -17.62
N LYS A 89 11.67 -4.22 -18.81
CA LYS A 89 11.77 -3.46 -20.07
C LYS A 89 10.95 -2.15 -20.11
N MET A 90 10.13 -1.86 -19.08
CA MET A 90 9.34 -0.63 -18.96
C MET A 90 10.15 0.59 -18.50
N THR A 91 11.24 0.43 -17.73
CA THR A 91 12.12 1.56 -17.35
C THR A 91 12.99 2.07 -18.50
N GLY A 92 12.99 1.37 -19.65
CA GLY A 92 13.68 1.79 -20.87
C GLY A 92 12.94 2.85 -21.69
N GLN A 93 11.69 3.19 -21.37
CA GLN A 93 10.86 4.05 -22.23
C GLN A 93 10.71 5.50 -21.72
N GLN A 94 11.28 5.84 -20.56
CA GLN A 94 11.19 7.20 -19.99
C GLN A 94 12.53 7.94 -20.00
N ARG A 95 13.23 7.90 -21.15
CA ARG A 95 14.47 8.67 -21.36
C ARG A 95 14.39 9.71 -22.48
N THR A 96 13.20 10.21 -22.80
CA THR A 96 13.03 11.37 -23.68
C THR A 96 11.77 12.17 -23.32
N THR A 97 11.84 13.03 -22.29
CA THR A 97 11.20 14.37 -22.24
C THR A 97 11.32 14.91 -20.82
N GLY A 98 12.25 15.84 -20.61
CA GLY A 98 12.43 16.52 -19.33
C GLY A 98 13.89 16.82 -19.00
N GLN A 99 14.67 17.32 -19.96
CA GLN A 99 15.90 18.03 -19.63
C GLN A 99 15.57 19.51 -19.79
N GLU A 100 15.25 20.16 -18.67
CA GLU A 100 15.19 21.62 -18.58
C GLU A 100 16.55 22.17 -19.00
N SER A 101 16.54 23.04 -20.00
CA SER A 101 17.67 23.83 -20.44
C SER A 101 18.08 24.80 -19.35
N ASN A 102 19.27 24.62 -18.78
CA ASN A 102 19.97 25.62 -17.98
C ASN A 102 21.46 25.64 -18.34
N GLY A 103 21.96 26.83 -18.74
CA GLY A 103 23.35 27.15 -19.09
C GLY A 103 23.61 27.02 -20.60
N LEU A 104 24.05 28.03 -21.36
CA LEU A 104 24.79 29.27 -21.08
C LEU A 104 24.24 30.40 -21.98
#